data_AF-A0A3M6GY53-F1
#
_entry.id   AF-A0A3M6GY53-F1
#
_cell.length_a   1.000
_cell.length_b   1.000
_cell.length_c   1.000
_cell.angle_alpha   90.00
_cell.angle_beta   90.00
_cell.angle_gamma   90.00
#
_symmetry.space_group_name_H-M   'P 1'
#
loop_
_entity.id
_entity.type
_entity.pdbx_description
1 polymer ?
#
loop_
_entity_poly.entity_id
_entity_poly.type
_entity_poly.pdbx_seq_one_letter_code
_entity_poly.pdbx_strand_id
1 'polypeptide(L)'
;MPPPPAATRLSQPRQLVGNKAENHIALVEEPAKVSPEGSSGHGLNFLTWLKGGVISHRIIINDAKARVHTVDGTAFLVSPDIFKRYALDHPDIGREAKERDLEAWQVVQRSFEKLKKHRKTGAGLNIWTCLVKGPRKSKQLRGYLLTEPTDVFSEVPYDNPVISLAELVDKDTSE
;
A
#
# COMPACT_ATOMS: atom_id res chain seq x y z
N MET A 1 -22.92 -56.58 56.09
CA MET A 1 -23.59 -57.37 55.02
C MET A 1 -24.55 -56.45 54.27
N PRO A 2 -24.95 -56.74 53.02
CA PRO A 2 -24.48 -56.14 51.75
C PRO A 2 -25.70 -55.53 50.99
N PRO A 3 -25.88 -55.57 49.65
CA PRO A 3 -25.02 -55.41 48.45
C PRO A 3 -25.54 -54.27 47.50
N PRO A 4 -24.89 -53.99 46.33
CA PRO A 4 -25.49 -53.23 45.20
C PRO A 4 -26.45 -54.14 44.39
N PRO A 5 -27.30 -53.67 43.44
CA PRO A 5 -26.88 -53.48 42.04
C PRO A 5 -27.78 -52.58 41.13
N ALA A 6 -27.40 -52.57 39.86
CA ALA A 6 -27.97 -51.94 38.67
C ALA A 6 -29.40 -52.36 38.26
N ALA A 7 -30.00 -51.58 37.35
CA ALA A 7 -30.75 -52.01 36.13
C ALA A 7 -31.50 -50.78 35.55
N THR A 8 -31.20 -50.33 34.33
CA THR A 8 -31.82 -50.77 33.07
C THR A 8 -33.33 -50.52 33.00
N ARG A 9 -33.75 -49.59 32.12
CA ARG A 9 -34.76 -49.79 31.05
C ARG A 9 -35.10 -48.43 30.41
N LEU A 10 -34.83 -48.26 29.12
CA LEU A 10 -35.82 -48.43 28.04
C LEU A 10 -37.04 -47.53 28.24
N SER A 11 -37.22 -46.52 27.40
CA SER A 11 -38.22 -46.54 26.31
C SER A 11 -38.46 -45.14 25.74
N GLN A 12 -38.51 -45.10 24.40
CA GLN A 12 -39.00 -44.09 23.44
C GLN A 12 -40.36 -43.44 23.81
N PRO A 13 -41.01 -42.67 22.89
CA PRO A 13 -40.57 -41.47 22.19
C PRO A 13 -41.58 -40.33 22.44
N ARG A 14 -41.16 -39.06 22.45
CA ARG A 14 -42.11 -37.94 22.32
C ARG A 14 -42.06 -37.39 20.90
N GLN A 15 -43.04 -37.80 20.10
CA GLN A 15 -43.49 -37.05 18.94
C GLN A 15 -44.24 -35.80 19.45
N LEU A 16 -43.87 -34.63 18.96
CA LEU A 16 -44.79 -33.52 18.85
C LEU A 16 -44.56 -32.83 17.51
N VAL A 17 -45.48 -33.14 16.59
CA VAL A 17 -46.22 -32.21 15.72
C VAL A 17 -45.52 -30.88 15.45
N GLY A 18 -45.29 -30.59 14.16
CA GLY A 18 -45.65 -29.27 13.71
C GLY A 18 -45.00 -28.73 12.44
N ASN A 19 -45.77 -28.79 11.35
CA ASN A 19 -45.91 -27.77 10.31
C ASN A 19 -44.66 -27.37 9.49
N LYS A 20 -44.60 -28.03 8.33
CA LYS A 20 -44.09 -27.55 7.04
C LYS A 20 -44.56 -26.12 6.74
N ALA A 21 -43.62 -25.20 6.62
CA ALA A 21 -43.72 -24.02 5.76
C ALA A 21 -42.35 -23.82 5.12
N GLU A 22 -42.31 -24.08 3.82
CA GLU A 22 -41.17 -23.92 2.93
C GLU A 22 -40.78 -22.44 2.89
N ASN A 23 -39.56 -22.12 3.31
CA ASN A 23 -38.88 -20.87 2.97
C ASN A 23 -37.45 -21.23 2.58
N HIS A 24 -37.23 -21.40 1.28
CA HIS A 24 -35.89 -21.36 0.69
C HIS A 24 -35.31 -19.97 0.95
N ILE A 25 -34.46 -19.85 1.98
CA ILE A 25 -33.53 -18.74 2.11
C ILE A 25 -32.20 -19.27 1.59
N ALA A 26 -31.86 -18.80 0.39
CA ALA A 26 -30.55 -19.01 -0.21
C ALA A 26 -29.47 -18.62 0.81
N LEU A 27 -28.57 -19.55 1.09
CA LEU A 27 -27.29 -19.30 1.73
C LEU A 27 -26.55 -18.30 0.85
N VAL A 28 -26.73 -17.02 1.13
CA VAL A 28 -25.82 -15.98 0.63
C VAL A 28 -24.50 -16.23 1.31
N GLU A 29 -23.58 -16.84 0.55
CA GLU A 29 -22.16 -16.83 0.85
C GLU A 29 -21.75 -15.38 1.07
N GLU A 30 -21.50 -15.05 2.33
CA GLU A 30 -20.76 -13.88 2.75
C GLU A 30 -19.45 -13.87 1.94
N PRO A 31 -19.11 -12.79 1.21
CA PRO A 31 -17.89 -12.80 0.42
C PRO A 31 -16.74 -12.87 1.41
N ALA A 32 -16.01 -13.98 1.32
CA ALA A 32 -14.81 -14.25 2.08
C ALA A 32 -13.97 -12.98 2.22
N LYS A 33 -13.64 -12.63 3.46
CA LYS A 33 -12.49 -11.79 3.77
C LYS A 33 -11.31 -12.34 2.99
N VAL A 34 -10.97 -11.66 1.89
CA VAL A 34 -9.73 -11.89 1.17
C VAL A 34 -8.63 -11.41 2.10
N SER A 35 -8.11 -12.30 2.94
CA SER A 35 -6.79 -12.13 3.54
C SER A 35 -5.78 -12.21 2.39
N PRO A 36 -5.01 -11.15 2.09
CA PRO A 36 -3.93 -11.25 1.12
C PRO A 36 -2.72 -11.88 1.82
N GLU A 37 -2.77 -13.16 2.10
CA GLU A 37 -1.59 -13.91 2.57
C GLU A 37 -0.80 -14.35 1.33
N GLY A 38 0.23 -13.57 0.97
CA GLY A 38 1.19 -13.90 -0.09
C GLY A 38 1.97 -12.71 -0.65
N SER A 39 1.46 -11.49 -0.46
CA SER A 39 2.19 -10.26 -0.74
C SER A 39 1.97 -9.36 0.44
N SER A 40 2.97 -9.22 1.32
CA SER A 40 2.92 -8.32 2.47
C SER A 40 2.30 -7.00 2.00
N GLY A 41 1.06 -6.72 2.43
CA GLY A 41 0.18 -5.66 1.87
C GLY A 41 0.74 -4.25 1.99
N HIS A 42 1.96 -4.12 2.52
CA HIS A 42 2.79 -2.93 2.68
C HIS A 42 2.75 -1.96 1.51
N GLY A 43 2.77 -2.43 0.26
CA GLY A 43 2.70 -1.56 -0.91
C GLY A 43 1.37 -0.78 -0.99
N LEU A 44 0.25 -1.50 -0.81
CA LEU A 44 -1.09 -0.91 -0.88
C LEU A 44 -1.40 -0.11 0.40
N ASN A 45 -0.97 -0.61 1.55
CA ASN A 45 -1.06 0.09 2.83
C ASN A 45 -0.29 1.40 2.80
N PHE A 46 0.90 1.41 2.19
CA PHE A 46 1.70 2.62 1.96
C PHE A 46 0.94 3.65 1.12
N LEU A 47 0.36 3.26 -0.02
CA LEU A 47 -0.44 4.16 -0.85
C LEU A 47 -1.66 4.71 -0.10
N THR A 48 -2.34 3.86 0.67
CA THR A 48 -3.50 4.26 1.49
C THR A 48 -3.09 5.27 2.58
N TRP A 49 -1.99 4.99 3.29
CA TRP A 49 -1.42 5.91 4.28
C TRP A 49 -0.97 7.23 3.66
N LEU A 50 -0.42 7.18 2.44
CA LEU A 50 0.08 8.34 1.72
C LEU A 50 -1.10 9.24 1.31
N LYS A 51 -2.12 8.67 0.67
CA LYS A 51 -3.36 9.36 0.30
C LYS A 51 -4.05 9.99 1.51
N GLY A 52 -4.27 9.19 2.57
CA GLY A 52 -4.85 9.69 3.82
C GLY A 52 -3.99 10.76 4.49
N GLY A 53 -2.66 10.65 4.41
CA GLY A 53 -1.72 11.63 4.94
C GLY A 53 -1.73 12.96 4.19
N VAL A 54 -1.93 12.94 2.87
CA VAL A 54 -2.10 14.16 2.08
C VAL A 54 -3.45 14.81 2.39
N ILE A 55 -4.54 14.04 2.39
CA ILE A 55 -5.90 14.56 2.71
C ILE A 55 -5.96 15.18 4.11
N SER A 56 -5.30 14.57 5.09
CA SER A 56 -5.24 15.09 6.48
C SER A 56 -4.17 16.15 6.71
N HIS A 57 -3.42 16.54 5.66
CA HIS A 57 -2.31 17.51 5.73
C HIS A 57 -1.14 17.09 6.64
N ARG A 58 -1.10 15.83 7.10
CA ARG A 58 0.05 15.26 7.82
C ARG A 58 1.26 15.13 6.91
N ILE A 59 1.03 14.91 5.62
CA ILE A 59 2.06 14.85 4.58
C ILE A 59 1.97 16.14 3.78
N ILE A 60 2.91 17.04 4.05
CA ILE A 60 3.05 18.29 3.31
C ILE A 60 3.54 17.97 1.90
N ILE A 61 2.89 18.59 0.92
CA ILE A 61 3.19 18.47 -0.51
C ILE A 61 3.80 19.78 -1.02
N ASN A 62 4.59 19.73 -2.09
CA ASN A 62 5.13 20.90 -2.81
C ASN A 62 5.98 21.91 -1.99
N ASP A 63 6.21 21.68 -0.70
CA ASP A 63 7.12 22.47 0.13
C ASP A 63 8.60 22.10 -0.11
N ALA A 64 9.53 22.99 0.24
CA ALA A 64 10.97 22.77 0.10
C ALA A 64 11.50 21.51 0.82
N LYS A 65 10.84 21.07 1.91
CA LYS A 65 11.18 19.84 2.64
C LYS A 65 10.14 18.72 2.48
N ALA A 66 9.17 18.90 1.58
CA ALA A 66 8.18 17.89 1.29
C ALA A 66 8.84 16.62 0.72
N ARG A 67 8.14 15.50 0.92
CA ARG A 67 8.53 14.19 0.36
C ARG A 67 7.64 13.78 -0.82
N VAL A 68 6.65 14.61 -1.12
CA VAL A 68 5.69 14.43 -2.19
C VAL A 68 5.60 15.77 -2.92
N HIS A 69 5.71 15.73 -4.24
CA HIS A 69 5.55 16.89 -5.10
C HIS A 69 4.63 16.54 -6.26
N THR A 70 4.06 17.54 -6.91
CA THR A 70 3.44 17.36 -8.23
C THR A 70 4.43 17.78 -9.30
N VAL A 71 4.69 16.90 -10.28
CA VAL A 71 5.60 17.12 -11.41
C VAL A 71 5.02 16.42 -12.64
N ASP A 72 5.01 17.07 -13.79
CA ASP A 72 4.46 16.51 -15.04
C ASP A 72 2.98 16.10 -14.88
N GLY A 73 2.21 16.90 -14.13
CA GLY A 73 0.80 16.65 -13.85
C GLY A 73 0.51 15.44 -12.96
N THR A 74 1.53 14.84 -12.33
CA THR A 74 1.36 13.65 -11.48
C THR A 74 2.18 13.70 -10.19
N ALA A 75 1.94 12.76 -9.28
CA ALA A 75 2.63 12.67 -8.01
C ALA A 75 4.07 12.15 -8.16
N PHE A 76 5.02 12.92 -7.67
CA PHE A 76 6.42 12.53 -7.50
C PHE A 76 6.72 12.24 -6.02
N LEU A 77 7.14 11.01 -5.75
CA LEU A 77 7.43 10.50 -4.40
C LEU A 77 8.94 10.44 -4.17
N VAL A 78 9.45 11.26 -3.25
CA VAL A 78 10.89 11.36 -2.95
C VAL A 78 11.37 10.09 -2.23
N SER A 79 12.32 9.39 -2.83
CA SER A 79 12.87 8.12 -2.32
C SER A 79 14.32 8.32 -1.84
N PRO A 80 14.74 7.70 -0.72
CA PRO A 80 13.99 6.74 0.11
C PRO A 80 13.13 7.38 1.21
N ASP A 81 13.15 8.71 1.33
CA ASP A 81 12.65 9.41 2.52
C ASP A 81 11.15 9.21 2.80
N ILE A 82 10.32 9.09 1.76
CA ILE A 82 8.89 8.82 1.96
C ILE A 82 8.64 7.43 2.57
N PHE A 83 9.40 6.42 2.15
CA PHE A 83 9.29 5.06 2.67
C PHE A 83 9.85 4.96 4.10
N LYS A 84 10.94 5.67 4.37
CA LYS A 84 11.48 5.79 5.74
C LYS A 84 10.46 6.41 6.68
N ARG A 85 9.78 7.48 6.24
CA ARG A 85 8.72 8.12 7.04
C ARG A 85 7.57 7.15 7.33
N TYR A 86 7.11 6.40 6.32
CA TYR A 86 6.06 5.40 6.53
C TYR A 86 6.50 4.28 7.48
N ALA A 87 7.72 3.76 7.34
CA ALA A 87 8.24 2.69 8.17
C ALA A 87 8.37 3.09 9.66
N LEU A 88 8.61 4.37 9.95
CA LEU A 88 8.61 4.88 11.33
C LEU A 88 7.23 4.81 12.01
N ASP A 89 6.16 4.95 11.24
CA ASP A 89 4.79 4.85 11.73
C ASP A 89 4.33 3.38 11.91
N HIS A 90 5.10 2.40 11.39
CA HIS A 90 4.74 0.97 11.32
C HIS A 90 5.89 0.08 11.80
N PRO A 91 6.14 0.02 13.13
CA PRO A 91 7.27 -0.73 13.70
C PRO A 91 7.17 -2.25 13.50
N ASP A 92 5.97 -2.77 13.20
CA ASP A 92 5.71 -4.17 12.84
C ASP A 92 6.48 -4.60 11.58
N ILE A 93 6.64 -3.71 10.60
CA ILE A 93 7.39 -3.97 9.36
C ILE A 93 8.87 -4.25 9.66
N GLY A 94 9.43 -3.60 10.69
CA GLY A 94 10.82 -3.81 11.10
C GLY A 94 11.12 -5.24 11.52
N ARG A 95 10.13 -5.97 12.05
CA ARG A 95 10.26 -7.37 12.43
C ARG A 95 10.43 -8.27 11.21
N GLU A 96 9.55 -8.12 10.22
CA GLU A 96 9.62 -8.84 8.94
C GLU A 96 10.90 -8.49 8.17
N ALA A 97 11.32 -7.22 8.21
CA ALA A 97 12.53 -6.77 7.54
C ALA A 97 13.78 -7.47 8.10
N LYS A 98 13.85 -7.68 9.42
CA LYS A 98 14.95 -8.38 10.08
C LYS A 98 15.07 -9.85 9.64
N GLU A 99 13.94 -10.54 9.42
CA GLU A 99 13.94 -11.92 8.92
C GLU A 99 14.50 -12.03 7.50
N ARG A 100 14.45 -10.94 6.73
CA ARG A 100 14.90 -10.87 5.34
C ARG A 100 16.25 -10.18 5.15
N ASP A 101 16.91 -9.79 6.25
CA ASP A 101 18.14 -8.97 6.24
C ASP A 101 17.97 -7.66 5.44
N LEU A 102 16.83 -6.99 5.64
CA LEU A 102 16.48 -5.72 5.01
C LEU A 102 16.15 -4.65 6.04
N GLU A 103 16.21 -3.39 5.62
CA GLU A 103 15.59 -2.31 6.37
C GLU A 103 14.08 -2.26 6.12
N ALA A 104 13.31 -1.81 7.11
CA ALA A 104 11.85 -1.74 7.03
C ALA A 104 11.34 -0.96 5.80
N TRP A 105 11.99 0.16 5.46
CA TRP A 105 11.61 0.95 4.29
C TRP A 105 11.86 0.22 2.96
N GLN A 106 12.86 -0.68 2.89
CA GLN A 106 13.14 -1.45 1.68
C GLN A 106 12.06 -2.51 1.42
N VAL A 107 11.51 -3.11 2.48
CA VAL A 107 10.38 -4.03 2.38
C VAL A 107 9.19 -3.30 1.73
N VAL A 108 8.87 -2.11 2.24
CA VAL A 108 7.77 -1.29 1.73
C VAL A 108 8.01 -0.86 0.29
N GLN A 109 9.21 -0.35 -0.02
CA GLN A 109 9.55 0.10 -1.36
C GLN A 109 9.46 -1.04 -2.39
N ARG A 110 10.00 -2.22 -2.07
CA ARG A 110 9.89 -3.39 -2.96
C ARG A 110 8.43 -3.82 -3.14
N SER A 111 7.63 -3.80 -2.08
CA SER A 111 6.20 -4.11 -2.17
C SER A 111 5.43 -3.07 -2.99
N PHE A 112 5.77 -1.78 -2.89
CA PHE A 112 5.22 -0.73 -3.73
C PHE A 112 5.58 -0.94 -5.21
N GLU A 113 6.84 -1.23 -5.53
CA GLU A 113 7.28 -1.46 -6.91
C GLU A 113 6.56 -2.65 -7.58
N LYS A 114 6.23 -3.69 -6.80
CA LYS A 114 5.45 -4.84 -7.29
C LYS A 114 4.04 -4.46 -7.74
N LEU A 115 3.46 -3.38 -7.22
CA LEU A 115 2.15 -2.89 -7.65
C LEU A 115 2.17 -2.25 -9.04
N LYS A 116 3.36 -1.90 -9.57
CA LYS A 116 3.53 -1.27 -10.90
C LYS A 116 2.68 -0.02 -11.09
N LYS A 117 2.42 0.72 -10.01
CA LYS A 117 1.72 2.01 -10.02
C LYS A 117 2.62 3.20 -10.36
N HIS A 118 3.93 2.97 -10.48
CA HIS A 118 4.91 3.96 -10.89
C HIS A 118 5.23 3.88 -12.39
N ARG A 119 5.52 5.03 -13.00
CA ARG A 119 6.01 5.17 -14.37
C ARG A 119 7.46 4.75 -14.45
N LYS A 120 7.82 4.02 -15.50
CA LYS A 120 9.22 3.70 -15.84
C LYS A 120 9.82 4.77 -16.75
N THR A 121 11.12 5.01 -16.64
CA THR A 121 11.86 5.86 -17.58
C THR A 121 11.98 5.17 -18.95
N GLY A 122 12.40 5.92 -19.99
CA GLY A 122 12.68 5.35 -21.32
C GLY A 122 13.69 4.20 -21.28
N ALA A 123 14.67 4.26 -20.37
CA ALA A 123 15.65 3.20 -20.11
C ALA A 123 15.11 2.03 -19.26
N GLY A 124 13.82 2.00 -18.93
CA GLY A 124 13.19 0.93 -18.14
C GLY A 124 13.44 0.98 -16.63
N LEU A 125 14.03 2.06 -16.11
CA LEU A 125 14.29 2.24 -14.68
C LEU A 125 13.04 2.75 -13.94
N ASN A 126 12.92 2.44 -12.65
CA ASN A 126 11.79 2.88 -11.82
C ASN A 126 12.01 4.26 -11.19
N ILE A 127 13.27 4.68 -11.03
CA ILE A 127 13.65 5.91 -10.33
C ILE A 127 13.86 7.03 -11.33
N TRP A 128 13.07 8.08 -11.18
CA TRP A 128 13.21 9.35 -11.89
C TRP A 128 14.13 10.28 -11.11
N THR A 129 14.87 11.11 -11.85
CA THR A 129 15.66 12.21 -11.30
C THR A 129 14.97 13.51 -11.67
N CYS A 130 14.69 14.33 -10.67
CA CYS A 130 14.16 15.68 -10.85
C CYS A 130 15.24 16.71 -10.45
N LEU A 131 15.27 17.83 -11.17
CA LEU A 131 16.09 18.99 -10.83
C LEU A 131 15.23 19.99 -10.04
N VAL A 132 15.74 20.39 -8.89
CA VAL A 132 15.17 21.46 -8.07
C VAL A 132 15.94 22.74 -8.37
N LYS A 133 15.27 23.73 -8.95
CA LYS A 133 15.81 25.07 -9.21
C LYS A 133 15.97 25.81 -7.89
N GLY A 134 17.21 25.99 -7.46
CA GLY A 134 17.56 26.82 -6.31
C GLY A 134 18.07 28.19 -6.74
N PRO A 135 17.98 29.23 -5.88
CA PRO A 135 18.45 30.59 -6.20
C PRO A 135 19.95 30.69 -6.53
N ARG A 136 20.76 29.73 -6.05
CA ARG A 136 22.22 29.71 -6.28
C ARG A 136 22.71 28.45 -6.98
N LYS A 137 22.12 27.29 -6.67
CA LYS A 137 22.53 25.98 -7.21
C LYS A 137 21.30 25.10 -7.37
N SER A 138 21.27 24.30 -8.43
CA SER A 138 20.27 23.25 -8.60
C SER A 138 20.64 22.03 -7.75
N LYS A 139 19.62 21.37 -7.19
CA LYS A 139 19.77 20.11 -6.46
C LYS A 139 19.04 19.00 -7.21
N GLN A 140 19.55 17.78 -7.17
CA GLN A 140 18.85 16.63 -7.72
C GLN A 140 18.01 15.96 -6.63
N LEU A 141 16.76 15.64 -6.95
CA LEU A 141 15.90 14.75 -6.17
C LEU A 141 15.68 13.47 -6.96
N ARG A 142 15.58 12.36 -6.24
CA ARG A 142 15.33 11.05 -6.85
C ARG A 142 14.05 10.47 -6.25
N GLY A 143 13.26 9.82 -7.07
CA GLY A 143 11.94 9.39 -6.64
C GLY A 143 11.17 8.62 -7.69
N TYR A 144 9.95 8.26 -7.34
CA TYR A 144 9.02 7.58 -8.21
C TYR A 144 8.03 8.59 -8.77
N LEU A 145 7.73 8.50 -10.05
CA LEU A 145 6.63 9.23 -10.66
C LEU A 145 5.43 8.28 -10.74
N LEU A 146 4.27 8.65 -10.22
CA LEU A 146 3.08 7.80 -10.31
C LEU A 146 2.46 7.86 -11.71
N THR A 147 1.88 6.74 -12.14
CA THR A 147 1.11 6.71 -13.39
C THR A 147 -0.19 7.50 -13.23
N GLU A 148 -0.91 7.26 -12.12
CA GLU A 148 -2.19 7.90 -11.83
C GLU A 148 -2.02 8.83 -10.60
N PRO A 149 -2.23 10.15 -10.72
CA PRO A 149 -2.16 11.05 -9.57
C PRO A 149 -3.23 10.74 -8.52
N THR A 150 -4.35 10.13 -8.93
CA THR A 150 -5.50 9.78 -8.07
C THR A 150 -5.19 8.71 -7.02
N ASP A 151 -4.07 8.00 -7.18
CA ASP A 151 -3.54 7.05 -6.18
C ASP A 151 -3.11 7.77 -4.89
N VAL A 152 -2.79 9.08 -4.96
CA VAL A 152 -2.33 9.88 -3.80
C VAL A 152 -3.15 11.16 -3.60
N PHE A 153 -3.63 11.78 -4.67
CA PHE A 153 -4.36 13.03 -4.62
C PHE A 153 -5.87 12.80 -4.85
N SER A 154 -6.71 13.45 -4.05
CA SER A 154 -8.16 13.51 -4.35
C SER A 154 -8.46 14.53 -5.45
N GLU A 155 -7.75 15.66 -5.40
CA GLU A 155 -7.71 16.69 -6.43
C GLU A 155 -6.24 16.96 -6.73
N VAL A 156 -5.86 16.95 -8.01
CA VAL A 156 -4.45 17.06 -8.41
C VAL A 156 -3.97 18.51 -8.21
N PRO A 157 -3.01 18.76 -7.31
CA PRO A 157 -2.46 20.10 -7.11
C PRO A 157 -1.66 20.55 -8.33
N TYR A 158 -1.45 21.86 -8.48
CA TYR A 158 -0.54 22.38 -9.51
C TYR A 158 0.88 21.84 -9.36
N ASP A 159 1.55 21.69 -10.49
CA ASP A 159 2.95 21.32 -10.57
C ASP A 159 3.84 22.28 -9.79
N ASN A 160 4.86 21.73 -9.14
CA ASN A 160 5.81 22.53 -8.40
C ASN A 160 6.72 23.30 -9.38
N PRO A 161 6.65 24.65 -9.44
CA PRO A 161 7.37 25.43 -10.44
C PRO A 161 8.90 25.37 -10.29
N VAL A 162 9.40 24.97 -9.12
CA VAL A 162 10.83 24.84 -8.86
C VAL A 162 11.37 23.44 -9.11
N ILE A 163 10.53 22.46 -9.47
CA ILE A 163 10.96 21.09 -9.75
C ILE A 163 10.65 20.74 -11.20
N SER A 164 11.62 20.20 -11.92
CA SER A 164 11.44 19.70 -13.28
C SER A 164 12.06 18.31 -13.43
N LEU A 165 11.50 17.46 -14.29
CA LEU A 165 12.15 16.21 -14.66
C LEU A 165 13.52 16.50 -15.30
N ALA A 166 14.53 15.74 -14.92
CA ALA A 166 15.80 15.77 -15.65
C ALA A 166 15.56 15.05 -16.98
N GLU A 167 15.81 15.73 -18.10
CA GLU A 167 15.90 15.05 -19.39
C GLU A 167 17.04 14.04 -19.31
N LEU A 168 16.69 12.76 -19.26
CA LEU A 168 17.65 11.71 -19.55
C LEU A 168 17.90 11.82 -21.06
N VAL A 169 18.90 12.61 -21.43
CA VAL A 169 19.41 12.64 -22.80
C VAL A 169 19.83 11.21 -23.12
N ASP A 170 19.04 10.52 -23.93
CA ASP A 170 19.48 9.32 -24.62
C ASP A 170 20.69 9.74 -25.46
N LYS A 171 21.90 9.54 -24.91
CA LYS A 171 23.13 9.51 -25.69
C LYS A 171 23.13 8.21 -26.48
N ASP A 172 22.27 8.13 -27.47
CA ASP A 172 22.43 7.22 -28.60
C ASP A 172 22.23 8.04 -29.89
N THR A 173 23.25 8.85 -30.16
CA THR A 173 23.58 9.29 -31.51
C THR A 173 25.04 8.91 -31.67
N SER A 174 25.26 7.62 -31.92
CA SER A 174 26.52 7.15 -32.49
C SER A 174 26.31 7.09 -34.00
N GLU A 175 27.30 7.67 -34.70
CA GLU A 175 27.51 7.84 -36.14
C GLU A 175 26.97 6.76 -37.08
#